data_AF-A0A955GVG6-F1
#
_entry.id   AF-A0A955GVG6-F1
#
_cell.length_a   1.000
_cell.length_b   1.000
_cell.length_c   1.000
_cell.angle_alpha   90.00
_cell.angle_beta   90.00
_cell.angle_gamma   90.00
#
_symmetry.space_group_name_H-M   'P 1'
#
loop_
_entity.id
_entity.type
_entity.pdbx_description
1 polymer ?
#
loop_
_entity_poly.entity_id
_entity_poly.type
_entity_poly.pdbx_seq_one_letter_code
_entity_poly.pdbx_strand_id
1 'polypeptide(L)'
;MYKIIITAKPAGHALLYERLGRSGRRKRVRAYEAIVSMPDGTQHSFMFTRDVSDIVFGGLRQHFGVGGECPPNRIDLPYTGVLHRSANIPFAIKLFDQPDQTLLGAGVVVRRNLLIHHGPARSEGCFTIAGGKRHFKRFRRLLEPILHRGVHIEVVVEPRDK
;
A
#
# COMPACT_ATOMS: atom_id res chain seq x y z
N MET A 1 13.57 -11.26 -10.43
CA MET A 1 13.20 -9.89 -10.01
C MET A 1 12.34 -9.99 -8.75
N TYR A 2 12.42 -9.02 -7.82
CA TYR A 2 11.55 -8.99 -6.65
C TYR A 2 10.22 -8.33 -7.00
N LYS A 3 9.09 -8.96 -6.64
CA LYS A 3 7.75 -8.49 -7.01
C LYS A 3 6.77 -8.61 -5.85
N ILE A 4 5.88 -7.64 -5.71
CA ILE A 4 4.70 -7.68 -4.85
C ILE A 4 3.48 -7.65 -5.75
N ILE A 5 2.57 -8.61 -5.60
CA ILE A 5 1.29 -8.66 -6.31
C ILE A 5 0.20 -8.49 -5.26
N ILE A 6 -0.58 -7.43 -5.32
CA ILE A 6 -1.75 -7.20 -4.47
C ILE A 6 -2.98 -7.60 -5.27
N THR A 7 -3.62 -8.69 -4.89
CA THR A 7 -4.62 -9.36 -5.73
C THR A 7 -6.03 -8.78 -5.55
N ALA A 8 -6.96 -9.27 -6.37
CA ALA A 8 -8.40 -9.07 -6.18
C ALA A 8 -9.01 -10.02 -5.14
N LYS A 9 -8.30 -11.11 -4.80
CA LYS A 9 -8.81 -12.19 -3.95
C LYS A 9 -8.93 -11.74 -2.49
N PRO A 10 -10.14 -11.78 -1.91
CA PRO A 10 -10.31 -11.50 -0.49
C PRO A 10 -9.56 -12.51 0.38
N ALA A 11 -8.83 -12.02 1.38
CA ALA A 11 -8.07 -12.85 2.33
C ALA A 11 -8.52 -12.67 3.79
N GLY A 12 -9.43 -11.72 4.04
CA GLY A 12 -10.00 -11.50 5.36
C GLY A 12 -10.35 -10.03 5.60
N HIS A 13 -10.11 -9.57 6.82
CA HIS A 13 -10.39 -8.20 7.22
C HIS A 13 -9.17 -7.56 7.89
N ALA A 14 -8.99 -6.27 7.66
CA ALA A 14 -8.01 -5.44 8.36
C ALA A 14 -8.74 -4.46 9.29
N LEU A 15 -8.10 -4.11 10.41
CA LEU A 15 -8.55 -2.96 11.19
C LEU A 15 -7.85 -1.72 10.63
N LEU A 16 -8.58 -0.94 9.85
CA LEU A 16 -8.13 0.40 9.51
C LEU A 16 -8.39 1.30 10.71
N TYR A 17 -7.45 2.20 10.99
CA TYR A 17 -7.63 3.22 12.00
C TYR A 17 -7.09 4.54 11.49
N GLU A 18 -7.85 5.60 11.66
CA GLU A 18 -7.51 6.90 11.10
C GLU A 18 -6.79 7.76 12.13
N ARG A 19 -5.79 8.51 11.66
CA ARG A 19 -5.12 9.54 12.47
C ARG A 19 -5.62 10.97 12.16
N LEU A 20 -6.07 11.25 10.93
CA LEU A 20 -6.63 12.57 10.58
C LEU A 20 -8.00 12.77 11.24
N GLY A 21 -8.27 13.97 11.76
CA GLY A 21 -9.53 14.25 12.47
C GLY A 21 -9.55 13.95 13.98
N ARG A 22 -8.43 13.52 14.60
CA ARG A 22 -8.21 13.47 16.07
C ARG A 22 -9.17 12.59 16.92
N SER A 23 -9.95 11.66 16.34
CA SER A 23 -10.85 10.80 17.13
C SER A 23 -10.48 9.30 17.19
N GLY A 24 -9.35 8.88 16.61
CA GLY A 24 -8.85 7.51 16.75
C GLY A 24 -9.81 6.41 16.28
N ARG A 25 -10.72 6.75 15.35
CA ARG A 25 -11.76 5.86 14.83
C ARG A 25 -11.12 4.62 14.21
N ARG A 26 -11.80 3.48 14.38
CA ARG A 26 -11.37 2.19 13.84
C ARG A 26 -12.52 1.55 13.09
N LYS A 27 -12.23 0.97 11.94
CA LYS A 27 -13.23 0.27 11.12
C LYS A 27 -12.62 -0.98 10.51
N ARG A 28 -13.39 -2.06 10.49
CA ARG A 28 -13.00 -3.27 9.78
C ARG A 28 -13.24 -3.04 8.30
N VAL A 29 -12.20 -3.29 7.51
CA VAL A 29 -12.19 -3.14 6.06
C VAL A 29 -11.76 -4.44 5.42
N ARG A 30 -12.06 -4.62 4.13
CA ARG A 30 -11.69 -5.85 3.43
C ARG A 30 -10.16 -5.89 3.25
N ALA A 31 -9.58 -7.05 3.50
CA ALA A 31 -8.19 -7.32 3.18
C ALA A 31 -8.12 -8.28 2.00
N TYR A 32 -7.12 -8.07 1.18
CA TYR A 32 -6.84 -8.80 -0.05
C TYR A 32 -5.52 -9.54 0.12
N GLU A 33 -5.40 -10.68 -0.56
CA GLU A 33 -4.16 -11.42 -0.62
C GLU A 33 -3.09 -10.57 -1.31
N ALA A 34 -1.86 -10.66 -0.82
CA ALA A 34 -0.71 -10.21 -1.58
C ALA A 34 0.41 -11.22 -1.53
N ILE A 35 1.11 -11.35 -2.65
CA ILE A 35 2.15 -12.32 -2.86
C ILE A 35 3.45 -11.56 -3.10
N VAL A 36 4.45 -11.83 -2.26
CA VAL A 36 5.82 -11.38 -2.48
C VAL A 36 6.57 -12.51 -3.18
N SER A 37 6.95 -12.30 -4.44
CA SER A 37 7.72 -13.23 -5.25
C SER A 37 9.19 -12.83 -5.28
N MET A 38 10.04 -13.81 -5.01
CA MET A 38 11.49 -13.67 -4.99
C MET A 38 12.10 -14.09 -6.34
N PRO A 39 13.33 -13.66 -6.69
CA PRO A 39 13.98 -14.02 -7.94
C PRO A 39 14.19 -15.53 -8.15
N ASP A 40 14.26 -16.30 -7.07
CA ASP A 40 14.44 -17.77 -7.06
C ASP A 40 13.10 -18.53 -7.20
N GLY A 41 11.98 -17.82 -7.35
CA GLY A 41 10.64 -18.40 -7.45
C GLY A 41 9.94 -18.59 -6.10
N THR A 42 10.61 -18.36 -4.97
CA THR A 42 10.00 -18.45 -3.63
C THR A 42 8.89 -17.41 -3.49
N GLN A 43 7.77 -17.80 -2.88
CA GLN A 43 6.62 -16.92 -2.66
C GLN A 43 6.25 -16.80 -1.18
N HIS A 44 5.84 -15.60 -0.77
CA HIS A 44 5.37 -15.33 0.58
C HIS A 44 4.04 -14.56 0.56
N SER A 45 3.03 -15.13 1.22
CA SER A 45 1.71 -14.52 1.31
C SER A 45 1.57 -13.56 2.50
N PHE A 46 0.94 -12.43 2.22
CA PHE A 46 0.57 -11.37 3.14
C PHE A 46 -0.87 -10.93 2.87
N MET A 47 -1.36 -10.00 3.67
CA MET A 47 -2.66 -9.39 3.47
C MET A 47 -2.50 -7.87 3.45
N PHE A 48 -3.22 -7.21 2.54
CA PHE A 48 -3.22 -5.76 2.41
C PHE A 48 -4.65 -5.25 2.36
N THR A 49 -4.90 -4.11 3.00
CA THR A 49 -6.10 -3.35 2.65
C THR A 49 -5.79 -2.46 1.46
N ARG A 50 -6.70 -2.50 0.48
CA ARG A 50 -6.73 -1.62 -0.69
C ARG A 50 -7.60 -0.39 -0.46
N ASP A 51 -8.32 -0.35 0.67
CA ASP A 51 -9.21 0.75 1.04
C ASP A 51 -8.43 1.90 1.69
N VAL A 52 -8.84 3.12 1.35
CA VAL A 52 -8.24 4.37 1.86
C VAL A 52 -9.06 4.96 3.02
N SER A 53 -8.38 5.70 3.92
CA SER A 53 -9.00 6.30 5.11
C SER A 53 -10.29 7.06 4.78
N ASP A 54 -10.24 7.94 3.78
CA ASP A 54 -11.31 8.87 3.44
C ASP A 54 -12.58 8.16 2.95
N ILE A 55 -12.43 7.02 2.24
CA ILE A 55 -13.57 6.18 1.83
C ILE A 55 -14.18 5.48 3.04
N VAL A 56 -13.33 5.06 3.98
CA VAL A 56 -13.73 4.23 5.12
C VAL A 56 -14.37 5.07 6.23
N PHE A 57 -13.83 6.26 6.51
CA PHE A 57 -14.20 7.12 7.63
C PHE A 57 -14.97 8.39 7.24
N GLY A 58 -15.06 8.70 5.93
CA GLY A 58 -15.74 9.87 5.39
C GLY A 58 -14.83 11.11 5.37
N GLY A 59 -14.38 11.49 4.16
CA GLY A 59 -13.65 12.72 3.87
C GLY A 59 -14.32 13.56 2.77
N LEU A 60 -13.85 14.80 2.56
CA LEU A 60 -14.33 15.67 1.47
C LEU A 60 -14.17 14.95 0.12
N ARG A 61 -15.30 14.80 -0.58
CA ARG A 61 -15.41 14.05 -1.85
C ARG A 61 -14.49 14.68 -2.93
N GLN A 62 -13.95 13.81 -3.81
CA GLN A 62 -13.34 14.09 -5.13
C GLN A 62 -11.80 14.22 -5.30
N HIS A 63 -10.97 13.75 -4.36
CA HIS A 63 -9.49 13.85 -4.51
C HIS A 63 -8.74 12.54 -4.78
N PHE A 64 -9.46 11.48 -5.13
CA PHE A 64 -8.94 10.11 -5.18
C PHE A 64 -9.47 9.44 -6.44
N GLY A 65 -8.64 8.63 -7.12
CA GLY A 65 -8.93 8.08 -8.44
C GLY A 65 -10.25 7.27 -8.56
N VAL A 66 -10.52 6.77 -9.77
CA VAL A 66 -11.75 6.01 -10.09
C VAL A 66 -11.99 4.90 -9.04
N GLY A 67 -13.14 4.93 -8.36
CA GLY A 67 -13.56 3.87 -7.42
C GLY A 67 -13.03 3.96 -5.98
N GLY A 68 -12.23 4.97 -5.62
CA GLY A 68 -11.75 5.15 -4.23
C GLY A 68 -10.61 4.21 -3.81
N GLU A 69 -9.86 3.66 -4.78
CA GLU A 69 -8.76 2.74 -4.53
C GLU A 69 -7.42 3.43 -4.22
N CYS A 70 -6.54 2.69 -3.53
CA CYS A 70 -5.12 3.00 -3.40
C CYS A 70 -4.25 1.94 -4.12
N PRO A 71 -3.23 2.34 -4.90
CA PRO A 71 -2.92 3.70 -5.33
C PRO A 71 -3.75 4.04 -6.59
N PRO A 72 -3.77 5.31 -7.01
CA PRO A 72 -4.52 5.71 -8.17
C PRO A 72 -3.76 5.32 -9.47
N ASN A 73 -4.48 4.78 -10.46
CA ASN A 73 -4.36 5.05 -11.91
C ASN A 73 -3.82 3.95 -12.81
N ARG A 74 -2.95 3.08 -12.33
CA ARG A 74 -2.32 2.04 -13.15
C ARG A 74 -2.79 0.67 -12.71
N ILE A 75 -4.07 0.41 -12.93
CA ILE A 75 -4.59 -0.95 -12.91
C ILE A 75 -3.84 -1.71 -14.01
N ASP A 76 -3.31 -2.90 -13.70
CA ASP A 76 -2.56 -3.77 -14.62
C ASP A 76 -1.16 -3.31 -15.06
N LEU A 77 -0.60 -2.24 -14.48
CA LEU A 77 0.80 -1.86 -14.73
C LEU A 77 1.59 -1.77 -13.42
N PRO A 78 2.87 -2.20 -13.43
CA PRO A 78 3.67 -2.20 -12.22
C PRO A 78 4.12 -0.79 -11.80
N TYR A 79 4.11 -0.57 -10.49
CA TYR A 79 4.82 0.51 -9.83
C TYR A 79 6.23 0.07 -9.45
N THR A 80 7.15 1.03 -9.37
CA THR A 80 8.47 0.83 -8.76
C THR A 80 8.39 1.16 -7.27
N GLY A 81 8.76 0.21 -6.41
CA GLY A 81 8.86 0.38 -4.97
C GLY A 81 10.30 0.52 -4.51
N VAL A 82 10.57 1.50 -3.64
CA VAL A 82 11.88 1.70 -2.99
C VAL A 82 11.71 1.94 -1.50
N LEU A 83 12.78 1.79 -0.72
CA LEU A 83 12.75 2.11 0.70
C LEU A 83 12.41 3.59 0.94
N HIS A 84 11.34 3.85 1.67
CA HIS A 84 11.03 5.20 2.14
C HIS A 84 11.88 5.52 3.37
N ARG A 85 12.71 6.56 3.27
CA ARG A 85 13.52 7.05 4.40
C ARG A 85 12.81 8.24 5.05
N SER A 86 12.08 8.00 6.13
CA SER A 86 11.45 9.05 6.93
C SER A 86 11.52 8.71 8.42
N ALA A 87 11.91 9.69 9.24
CA ALA A 87 11.98 9.52 10.70
C ALA A 87 10.63 9.18 11.33
N ASN A 88 9.51 9.55 10.68
CA ASN A 88 8.17 9.42 11.22
C ASN A 88 7.48 8.08 10.90
N ILE A 89 8.04 7.28 9.98
CA ILE A 89 7.51 5.97 9.58
C ILE A 89 8.69 5.00 9.54
N PRO A 90 8.86 4.14 10.56
CA PRO A 90 10.06 3.32 10.73
C PRO A 90 10.41 2.41 9.56
N PHE A 91 9.40 1.99 8.79
CA PHE A 91 9.58 1.25 7.55
C PHE A 91 8.36 1.49 6.66
N ALA A 92 8.62 1.91 5.42
CA ALA A 92 7.64 2.02 4.37
C ALA A 92 8.31 1.84 3.02
N ILE A 93 7.52 1.44 2.02
CA ILE A 93 7.95 1.35 0.62
C ILE A 93 7.29 2.50 -0.10
N LYS A 94 8.05 3.42 -0.67
CA LYS A 94 7.50 4.51 -1.49
C LYS A 94 7.34 4.00 -2.92
N LEU A 95 6.19 4.31 -3.51
CA LEU A 95 5.81 3.90 -4.86
C LEU A 95 6.04 5.04 -5.86
N PHE A 96 6.48 4.66 -7.06
CA PHE A 96 6.82 5.52 -8.18
C PHE A 96 6.24 4.93 -9.49
N ASP A 97 5.87 5.78 -10.45
CA ASP A 97 5.43 5.33 -11.78
C ASP A 97 6.61 4.87 -12.65
N GLN A 98 7.72 5.59 -12.51
CA GLN A 98 9.04 5.30 -13.08
C GLN A 98 10.09 5.56 -12.00
N PRO A 99 11.27 4.92 -12.04
CA PRO A 99 12.37 5.26 -11.16
C PRO A 99 12.56 6.79 -11.10
N ASP A 100 12.70 7.32 -9.88
CA ASP A 100 12.92 8.76 -9.60
C ASP A 100 11.74 9.72 -9.89
N GLN A 101 10.62 9.24 -10.44
CA GLN A 101 9.43 10.05 -10.68
C GLN A 101 8.34 9.82 -9.63
N THR A 102 8.03 10.85 -8.84
CA THR A 102 6.99 10.74 -7.82
C THR A 102 5.64 10.43 -8.46
N LEU A 103 5.01 9.34 -8.01
CA LEU A 103 3.69 8.91 -8.47
C LEU A 103 2.66 10.02 -8.22
N LEU A 104 1.99 10.45 -9.28
CA LEU A 104 0.94 11.47 -9.24
C LEU A 104 -0.43 10.76 -9.21
N GLY A 105 -1.24 11.00 -8.17
CA GLY A 105 -2.61 10.47 -8.13
C GLY A 105 -3.49 11.02 -9.27
N ALA A 106 -4.55 10.30 -9.71
CA ALA A 106 -5.51 10.86 -10.67
C ALA A 106 -6.58 11.65 -9.95
N GLY A 107 -6.92 12.77 -10.58
CA GLY A 107 -7.85 13.76 -10.09
C GLY A 107 -7.23 15.15 -10.17
N VAL A 108 -7.97 16.14 -9.67
CA VAL A 108 -7.54 17.54 -9.63
C VAL A 108 -6.38 17.76 -8.64
N VAL A 109 -6.19 16.83 -7.69
CA VAL A 109 -5.16 16.92 -6.66
C VAL A 109 -4.03 15.93 -6.94
N VAL A 110 -2.86 16.47 -7.27
CA VAL A 110 -1.62 15.73 -7.38
C VAL A 110 -1.23 15.16 -6.02
N ARG A 111 -1.21 13.84 -5.91
CA ARG A 111 -0.64 13.16 -4.74
C ARG A 111 0.84 12.93 -4.92
N ARG A 112 1.57 12.96 -3.82
CA ARG A 112 2.99 12.63 -3.76
C ARG A 112 3.19 11.65 -2.61
N ASN A 113 4.23 10.83 -2.69
CA ASN A 113 4.62 9.91 -1.61
C ASN A 113 3.59 8.83 -1.27
N LEU A 114 3.07 8.09 -2.27
CA LEU A 114 2.28 6.90 -1.96
C LEU A 114 3.16 5.82 -1.33
N LEU A 115 2.70 5.28 -0.20
CA LEU A 115 3.48 4.35 0.61
C LEU A 115 2.77 3.01 0.77
N ILE A 116 3.56 1.94 0.89
CA ILE A 116 3.18 0.69 1.52
C ILE A 116 3.75 0.70 2.94
N HIS A 117 2.89 0.66 3.95
CA HIS A 117 3.34 0.68 5.34
C HIS A 117 2.39 -0.08 6.28
N HIS A 118 2.76 -0.18 7.55
CA HIS A 118 1.83 -0.53 8.62
C HIS A 118 1.61 0.71 9.49
N GLY A 119 0.40 0.88 10.01
CA GLY A 119 0.09 2.05 10.82
C GLY A 119 -1.33 2.54 10.61
N PRO A 120 -1.69 3.69 11.21
CA PRO A 120 -2.95 4.34 10.90
C PRO A 120 -2.99 4.65 9.41
N ALA A 121 -4.16 4.53 8.80
CA ALA A 121 -4.39 5.10 7.49
C ALA A 121 -4.16 6.60 7.61
N ARG A 122 -3.08 7.07 7.00
CA ARG A 122 -2.93 8.47 6.67
C ARG A 122 -3.73 8.66 5.39
N SER A 123 -4.57 9.66 5.35
CA SER A 123 -5.63 10.00 4.37
C SER A 123 -5.20 10.07 2.89
N GLU A 124 -3.99 9.64 2.54
CA GLU A 124 -3.36 9.98 1.28
C GLU A 124 -3.37 8.83 0.25
N GLY A 125 -4.03 7.71 0.56
CA GLY A 125 -4.10 6.58 -0.37
C GLY A 125 -2.83 5.74 -0.34
N CYS A 126 -2.43 5.32 0.85
CA CYS A 126 -1.34 4.38 1.10
C CYS A 126 -1.87 2.95 1.30
N PHE A 127 -1.10 1.96 0.87
CA PHE A 127 -1.38 0.56 1.16
C PHE A 127 -1.03 0.25 2.60
N THR A 128 -1.96 -0.38 3.31
CA THR A 128 -1.71 -0.81 4.68
C THR A 128 -1.62 -2.33 4.76
N ILE A 129 -0.52 -2.82 5.33
CA ILE A 129 -0.34 -4.23 5.63
C ILE A 129 -1.33 -4.65 6.72
N ALA A 130 -2.19 -5.59 6.41
CA ALA A 130 -3.17 -6.16 7.32
C ALA A 130 -2.55 -7.24 8.22
N GLY A 131 -3.27 -7.63 9.28
CA GLY A 131 -2.80 -8.64 10.24
C GLY A 131 -1.92 -8.10 11.39
N GLY A 132 -1.82 -6.78 11.52
CA GLY A 132 -1.23 -6.09 12.67
C GLY A 132 0.30 -6.23 12.79
N LYS A 133 0.81 -5.93 14.00
CA LYS A 133 2.26 -5.83 14.27
C LYS A 133 3.04 -7.10 13.91
N ARG A 134 2.46 -8.30 14.09
CA ARG A 134 3.12 -9.58 13.79
C ARG A 134 3.36 -9.75 12.28
N HIS A 135 2.31 -9.54 11.48
CA HIS A 135 2.41 -9.64 10.02
C HIS A 135 3.33 -8.55 9.47
N PHE A 136 3.25 -7.33 10.01
CA PHE A 136 4.17 -6.26 9.65
C PHE A 136 5.63 -6.60 9.95
N LYS A 137 5.95 -7.11 11.15
CA LYS A 137 7.32 -7.53 11.47
C LYS A 137 7.84 -8.60 10.51
N ARG A 138 7.00 -9.55 10.12
CA ARG A 138 7.36 -10.59 9.14
C ARG A 138 7.63 -9.98 7.76
N PHE A 139 6.75 -9.09 7.30
CA PHE A 139 6.91 -8.38 6.03
C PHE A 139 8.19 -7.54 6.01
N ARG A 140 8.43 -6.77 7.08
CA ARG A 140 9.62 -5.95 7.25
C ARG A 140 10.88 -6.81 7.24
N ARG A 141 10.94 -7.89 8.04
CA ARG A 141 12.10 -8.80 8.07
C ARG A 141 12.43 -9.39 6.70
N LEU A 142 11.41 -9.62 5.86
CA LEU A 142 11.59 -10.13 4.51
C LEU A 142 12.18 -9.07 3.57
N LEU A 143 11.58 -7.87 3.53
CA LEU A 143 11.90 -6.87 2.50
C LEU A 143 12.93 -5.82 2.90
N GLU A 144 13.05 -5.49 4.19
CA GLU A 144 13.97 -4.47 4.69
C GLU A 144 15.43 -4.74 4.28
N PRO A 145 15.99 -5.96 4.42
CA PRO A 145 17.36 -6.24 4.00
C PRO A 145 17.59 -6.09 2.49
N ILE A 146 16.56 -6.37 1.67
CA ILE A 146 16.60 -6.26 0.21
C ILE A 146 16.61 -4.78 -0.19
N LEU A 147 15.64 -4.03 0.33
CA LEU A 147 15.45 -2.62 0.02
C LEU A 147 16.59 -1.74 0.55
N HIS A 148 17.26 -2.13 1.64
CA HIS A 148 18.46 -1.44 2.15
C HIS A 148 19.65 -1.50 1.18
N ARG A 149 19.71 -2.48 0.29
CA ARG A 149 20.74 -2.60 -0.76
C ARG A 149 20.47 -1.71 -1.97
N GLY A 150 19.44 -0.86 -1.92
CA GLY A 150 19.03 -0.02 -3.06
C GLY A 150 18.29 -0.79 -4.15
N VAL A 151 17.87 -2.02 -3.87
CA VAL A 151 17.13 -2.84 -4.84
C VAL A 151 15.71 -2.29 -5.01
N HIS A 152 15.28 -2.14 -6.26
CA HIS A 152 13.92 -1.79 -6.60
C HIS A 152 13.04 -3.05 -6.60
N ILE A 153 11.80 -2.90 -6.13
CA ILE A 153 10.79 -3.95 -6.21
C ILE A 153 9.68 -3.54 -7.16
N GLU A 154 9.18 -4.49 -7.93
CA GLU A 154 7.99 -4.30 -8.76
C GLU A 154 6.74 -4.46 -7.87
N VAL A 155 5.76 -3.57 -7.99
CA VAL A 155 4.49 -3.66 -7.26
C VAL A 155 3.34 -3.64 -8.25
N VAL A 156 2.58 -4.73 -8.35
CA VAL A 156 1.41 -4.86 -9.21
C VAL A 156 0.16 -4.94 -8.37
N VAL A 157 -0.91 -4.29 -8.84
CA VAL A 157 -2.22 -4.26 -8.18
C VAL A 157 -3.25 -4.74 -9.19
N GLU A 158 -3.87 -5.89 -8.91
CA GLU A 158 -4.91 -6.44 -9.79
C GLU A 158 -6.18 -5.58 -9.74
N PRO A 159 -6.98 -5.52 -10.81
CA PRO A 159 -8.29 -4.85 -10.79
C PRO A 159 -9.17 -5.46 -9.69
N ARG A 160 -10.07 -4.67 -9.07
CA ARG A 160 -11.16 -5.28 -8.29
C ARG A 160 -12.16 -5.90 -9.26
N ASP A 161 -12.66 -7.10 -8.94
CA ASP A 161 -13.87 -7.60 -9.56
C ASP A 161 -15.00 -6.57 -9.31
N LYS A 162 -15.69 -6.17 -10.38
CA LYS A 162 -16.79 -5.20 -10.32
C LYS A 162 -18.00 -5.74 -9.56
#